data_AF-A0A2V9NLX8-F1
#
_entry.id   AF-A0A2V9NLX8-F1
#
_cell.length_a   1.000
_cell.length_b   1.000
_cell.length_c   1.000
_cell.angle_alpha   90.00
_cell.angle_beta   90.00
_cell.angle_gamma   90.00
#
_symmetry.space_group_name_H-M   'P 1'
#
loop_
_entity.id
_entity.type
_entity.pdbx_description
1 polymer ?
#
loop_
_entity_poly.entity_id
_entity_poly.type
_entity_poly.pdbx_seq_one_letter_code
_entity_poly.pdbx_strand_id
1 'polypeptide(L)'
;MKLPSIFISAMTVLYCLMPLYGQGKEIVWSDQEKPIHDEIRKLRSLPDDARTNTTRDLALQIQALPTGPNRLNLALALAMLSTEGDFGHDTLQEVASTLATSIGPAPPEGEDPYLELASLVRYEHLNVTLDSPQFSAAISKLEAEDRNRQSANFALTDLNGQSWTLKDLKGKVVLLNFWATWCPPCRKEMPDLETLYRRFQSEGLCSRCRRRGRQ
;
A
#
# COMPACT_ATOMS: atom_id res chain seq x y z
N MET A 1 -30.74 -33.93 -54.46
CA MET A 1 -29.97 -35.17 -54.24
C MET A 1 -28.56 -34.95 -54.78
N LYS A 2 -27.55 -35.12 -53.93
CA LYS A 2 -26.07 -35.03 -54.13
C LYS A 2 -25.42 -33.64 -54.18
N LEU A 3 -24.79 -33.27 -53.05
CA LEU A 3 -23.53 -32.51 -53.00
C LEU A 3 -22.37 -33.43 -53.47
N PRO A 4 -21.25 -32.84 -53.94
CA PRO A 4 -19.93 -33.27 -53.47
C PRO A 4 -19.03 -32.07 -53.10
N SER A 5 -18.51 -32.06 -51.88
CA SER A 5 -17.12 -32.44 -51.55
C SER A 5 -16.05 -31.43 -51.98
N ILE A 6 -15.85 -30.40 -51.16
CA ILE A 6 -14.54 -29.75 -50.96
C ILE A 6 -14.39 -29.46 -49.47
N PHE A 7 -14.00 -30.49 -48.72
CA PHE A 7 -13.38 -30.37 -47.40
C PHE A 7 -12.07 -31.13 -47.54
N ILE A 8 -10.94 -30.44 -47.36
CA ILE A 8 -9.62 -30.89 -46.87
C ILE A 8 -8.61 -29.80 -47.29
N SER A 9 -7.75 -29.40 -46.35
CA SER A 9 -6.66 -28.41 -46.45
C SER A 9 -7.00 -26.94 -46.24
N ALA A 10 -7.19 -26.56 -44.98
CA ALA A 10 -6.59 -25.35 -44.39
C ALA A 10 -6.83 -25.32 -42.87
N MET A 11 -6.40 -26.37 -42.14
CA MET A 11 -6.48 -26.41 -40.66
C MET A 11 -5.08 -26.45 -40.04
N THR A 12 -4.17 -25.64 -40.58
CA THR A 12 -2.84 -25.42 -40.01
C THR A 12 -2.41 -23.99 -40.31
N VAL A 13 -1.97 -23.27 -39.28
CA VAL A 13 -1.40 -21.91 -39.30
C VAL A 13 -2.41 -20.75 -39.26
N LEU A 14 -3.04 -20.51 -38.10
CA LEU A 14 -3.13 -19.15 -37.54
C LEU A 14 -3.42 -19.14 -36.03
N TYR A 15 -2.80 -20.06 -35.30
CA TYR A 15 -2.75 -20.06 -33.83
C TYR A 15 -1.44 -19.39 -33.40
N CYS A 16 -1.32 -18.06 -33.58
CA CYS A 16 -0.32 -17.21 -32.90
C CYS A 16 -0.44 -15.76 -33.37
N LEU A 17 -1.57 -15.12 -33.07
CA LEU A 17 -1.65 -13.66 -32.98
C LEU A 17 -2.34 -13.31 -31.65
N MET A 18 -1.80 -13.82 -30.56
CA MET A 18 -1.88 -13.08 -29.31
C MET A 18 -0.81 -11.98 -29.43
N PRO A 19 -1.18 -10.70 -29.57
CA PRO A 19 -0.20 -9.64 -29.37
C PRO A 19 0.39 -9.81 -27.98
N LEU A 20 1.71 -9.99 -27.92
CA LEU A 20 2.52 -9.89 -26.71
C LEU A 20 2.40 -8.43 -26.18
N TYR A 21 1.27 -8.10 -25.57
CA TYR A 21 1.14 -6.93 -24.71
C TYR A 21 1.87 -7.25 -23.42
N GLY A 22 3.16 -6.97 -23.39
CA GLY A 22 4.00 -7.29 -22.24
C GLY A 22 5.43 -6.81 -22.43
N GLN A 23 5.61 -5.56 -22.83
CA GLN A 23 6.89 -4.87 -22.72
C GLN A 23 6.60 -3.52 -22.05
N GLY A 24 6.60 -3.51 -20.71
CA GLY A 24 6.71 -2.24 -19.99
C GLY A 24 8.01 -1.56 -20.45
N LYS A 25 7.94 -0.29 -20.85
CA LYS A 25 9.15 0.44 -21.25
C LYS A 25 10.13 0.44 -20.08
N GLU A 26 11.33 -0.08 -20.29
CA GLU A 26 12.40 -0.03 -19.31
C GLU A 26 12.73 1.43 -18.96
N ILE A 27 12.76 1.75 -17.67
CA ILE A 27 13.06 3.11 -17.21
C ILE A 27 14.57 3.35 -17.35
N VAL A 28 14.94 4.33 -18.18
CA VAL A 28 16.33 4.75 -18.36
C VAL A 28 16.62 5.92 -17.43
N TRP A 29 17.50 5.70 -16.45
CA TRP A 29 17.93 6.70 -15.48
C TRP A 29 19.11 7.52 -15.99
N SER A 30 19.06 8.83 -15.80
CA SER A 30 20.21 9.73 -16.04
C SER A 30 21.29 9.60 -14.96
N ASP A 31 22.45 10.21 -15.20
CA ASP A 31 23.57 10.26 -14.24
C ASP A 31 23.20 10.95 -12.92
N GLN A 32 22.23 11.88 -12.94
CA GLN A 32 21.73 12.55 -11.74
C GLN A 32 20.68 11.72 -10.99
N GLU A 33 19.88 10.93 -11.71
CA GLU A 33 18.78 10.14 -11.13
C GLU A 33 19.24 8.78 -10.61
N LYS A 34 20.21 8.15 -11.28
CA LYS A 34 20.68 6.80 -10.97
C LYS A 34 21.20 6.66 -9.51
N PRO A 35 21.99 7.60 -8.96
CA PRO A 35 22.42 7.51 -7.56
C PRO A 35 21.24 7.52 -6.58
N ILE A 36 20.24 8.39 -6.81
CA ILE A 36 19.03 8.49 -5.98
C ILE A 36 18.25 7.18 -6.04
N HIS A 37 18.02 6.64 -7.24
CA HIS A 37 17.37 5.34 -7.44
C HIS A 37 18.09 4.22 -6.66
N ASP A 38 19.42 4.15 -6.76
CA ASP A 38 20.20 3.10 -6.12
C ASP A 38 20.21 3.22 -4.59
N GLU A 39 20.08 4.44 -4.05
CA GLU A 39 19.96 4.70 -2.62
C GLU A 39 18.56 4.33 -2.09
N ILE A 40 17.49 4.69 -2.81
CA ILE A 40 16.12 4.26 -2.50
C ILE A 40 16.04 2.73 -2.35
N ARG A 41 16.68 1.99 -3.26
CA ARG A 41 16.70 0.51 -3.21
C ARG A 41 17.37 -0.07 -1.97
N LYS A 42 18.20 0.70 -1.28
CA LYS A 42 18.93 0.28 -0.08
C LYS A 42 18.26 0.70 1.22
N LEU A 43 17.19 1.52 1.18
CA LEU A 43 16.55 2.05 2.39
C LEU A 43 16.20 0.98 3.42
N ARG A 44 15.64 -0.16 2.99
CA ARG A 44 15.28 -1.28 3.90
C ARG A 44 16.47 -1.94 4.63
N SER A 45 17.70 -1.68 4.18
CA SER A 45 18.91 -2.20 4.82
C SER A 45 19.49 -1.27 5.90
N LEU A 46 18.97 -0.05 6.00
CA LEU A 46 19.43 0.93 6.96
C LEU A 46 18.75 0.72 8.34
N PRO A 47 19.43 1.05 9.45
CA PRO A 47 18.79 1.23 10.75
C PRO A 47 17.66 2.28 10.68
N ASP A 48 16.65 2.18 11.55
CA ASP A 48 15.44 3.03 11.47
C ASP A 48 15.72 4.54 11.58
N ASP A 49 16.64 4.94 12.44
CA ASP A 49 17.06 6.34 12.62
C ASP A 49 17.78 6.89 11.38
N ALA A 50 18.69 6.12 10.81
CA ALA A 50 19.38 6.48 9.57
C ALA A 50 18.40 6.50 8.39
N ARG A 51 17.51 5.52 8.30
CA ARG A 51 16.51 5.37 7.25
C ARG A 51 15.59 6.59 7.17
N THR A 52 15.19 7.13 8.31
CA THR A 52 14.37 8.35 8.39
C THR A 52 15.07 9.55 7.77
N ASN A 53 16.31 9.83 8.22
CA ASN A 53 17.08 10.97 7.71
C ASN A 53 17.39 10.82 6.22
N THR A 54 17.80 9.62 5.79
CA THR A 54 18.08 9.34 4.37
C THR A 54 16.83 9.51 3.50
N THR A 55 15.66 9.07 3.95
CA THR A 55 14.40 9.30 3.22
C THR A 55 14.12 10.79 3.04
N ARG A 56 14.33 11.61 4.07
CA ARG A 56 14.16 13.07 3.98
C ARG A 56 15.15 13.69 2.99
N ASP A 57 16.42 13.30 3.04
CA ASP A 57 17.45 13.80 2.14
C ASP A 57 17.17 13.40 0.69
N LEU A 58 16.71 12.18 0.45
CA LEU A 58 16.29 11.72 -0.88
C LEU A 58 15.11 12.51 -1.40
N ALA A 59 14.12 12.84 -0.56
CA ALA A 59 12.98 13.66 -0.95
C ALA A 59 13.45 15.04 -1.47
N LEU A 60 14.37 15.69 -0.74
CA LEU A 60 14.97 16.96 -1.15
C LEU A 60 15.79 16.85 -2.45
N GLN A 61 16.55 15.75 -2.61
CA GLN A 61 17.31 15.50 -3.85
C GLN A 61 16.38 15.33 -5.05
N ILE A 62 15.28 14.58 -4.89
CA ILE A 62 14.27 14.40 -5.95
C ILE A 62 13.62 15.74 -6.32
N GLN A 63 13.35 16.61 -5.35
CA GLN A 63 12.80 17.94 -5.63
C GLN A 63 13.72 18.80 -6.49
N ALA A 64 15.03 18.64 -6.35
CA ALA A 64 16.04 19.34 -7.14
C ALA A 64 16.17 18.82 -8.58
N LEU A 65 15.61 17.65 -8.91
CA LEU A 65 15.65 17.11 -10.27
C LEU A 65 14.74 17.89 -11.22
N PRO A 66 15.06 17.95 -12.53
CA PRO A 66 14.15 18.48 -13.55
C PRO A 66 12.79 17.78 -13.53
N THR A 67 11.74 18.51 -13.92
CA THR A 67 10.40 17.93 -14.05
C THR A 67 10.39 16.88 -15.17
N GLY A 68 9.83 15.70 -14.88
CA GLY A 68 9.81 14.60 -15.83
C GLY A 68 9.28 13.30 -15.22
N PRO A 69 9.05 12.28 -16.05
CA PRO A 69 8.49 11.00 -15.61
C PRO A 69 9.39 10.28 -14.59
N ASN A 70 10.70 10.37 -14.73
CA ASN A 70 11.66 9.75 -13.81
C ASN A 70 11.61 10.37 -12.40
N ARG A 71 11.45 11.69 -12.30
CA ARG A 71 11.26 12.38 -11.02
C ARG A 71 10.01 11.86 -10.31
N LEU A 72 8.90 11.69 -11.03
CA LEU A 72 7.67 11.09 -10.48
C LEU A 72 7.89 9.64 -10.04
N ASN A 73 8.58 8.82 -10.85
CA ASN A 73 8.87 7.43 -10.50
C ASN A 73 9.71 7.32 -9.21
N LEU A 74 10.71 8.19 -9.03
CA LEU A 74 11.50 8.26 -7.80
C LEU A 74 10.65 8.69 -6.60
N ALA A 75 9.82 9.72 -6.77
CA ALA A 75 8.95 10.21 -5.72
C ALA A 75 7.93 9.16 -5.27
N LEU A 76 7.34 8.41 -6.21
CA LEU A 76 6.45 7.28 -5.92
C LEU A 76 7.17 6.15 -5.19
N ALA A 77 8.33 5.73 -5.68
CA ALA A 77 9.12 4.69 -5.03
C ALA A 77 9.48 5.05 -3.58
N LEU A 78 9.82 6.32 -3.34
CA LEU A 78 10.12 6.82 -2.00
C LEU A 78 8.85 6.87 -1.11
N ALA A 79 7.73 7.36 -1.64
CA ALA A 79 6.44 7.41 -0.96
C ALA A 79 6.00 6.03 -0.45
N MET A 80 6.03 5.02 -1.31
CA MET A 80 5.63 3.66 -0.95
C MET A 80 6.49 3.10 0.20
N LEU A 81 7.81 3.33 0.16
CA LEU A 81 8.72 2.86 1.22
C LEU A 81 8.58 3.66 2.53
N SER A 82 8.17 4.91 2.46
CA SER A 82 8.01 5.78 3.64
C SER A 82 6.84 5.38 4.55
N THR A 83 5.96 4.48 4.10
CA THR A 83 4.89 3.90 4.94
C THR A 83 5.34 2.65 5.71
N GLU A 84 6.58 2.18 5.51
CA GLU A 84 7.12 0.97 6.12
C GLU A 84 7.85 1.24 7.45
N GLY A 85 7.12 1.73 8.45
CA GLY A 85 7.67 2.03 9.77
C GLY A 85 7.31 3.45 10.23
N ASP A 86 7.99 3.93 11.27
CA ASP A 86 7.79 5.28 11.79
C ASP A 86 8.89 6.21 11.28
N PHE A 87 8.56 7.00 10.26
CA PHE A 87 9.44 8.02 9.69
C PHE A 87 9.25 9.41 10.32
N GLY A 88 8.25 9.55 11.19
CA GLY A 88 7.83 10.85 11.74
C GLY A 88 7.13 11.77 10.74
N HIS A 89 6.31 12.67 11.28
CA HIS A 89 5.44 13.56 10.48
C HIS A 89 6.23 14.48 9.54
N ASP A 90 7.34 15.07 9.99
CA ASP A 90 8.13 16.02 9.20
C ASP A 90 8.73 15.36 7.94
N THR A 91 9.22 14.13 8.06
CA THR A 91 9.78 13.37 6.93
C THR A 91 8.67 13.00 5.94
N LEU A 92 7.54 12.51 6.45
CA LEU A 92 6.38 12.15 5.62
C LEU A 92 5.81 13.38 4.89
N GLN A 93 5.78 14.54 5.57
CA GLN A 93 5.36 15.80 4.98
C GLN A 93 6.28 16.24 3.82
N GLU A 94 7.60 16.01 3.94
CA GLU A 94 8.56 16.28 2.88
C GLU A 94 8.36 15.33 1.69
N VAL A 95 8.16 14.04 1.96
CA VAL A 95 7.89 13.01 0.94
C VAL A 95 6.58 13.32 0.19
N ALA A 96 5.51 13.65 0.90
CA ALA A 96 4.23 14.01 0.31
C ALA A 96 4.31 15.30 -0.54
N SER A 97 5.02 16.32 -0.05
CA SER A 97 5.28 17.55 -0.82
C SER A 97 6.10 17.26 -2.09
N THR A 98 7.11 16.40 -1.98
CA THR A 98 7.93 15.95 -3.12
C THR A 98 7.08 15.23 -4.17
N LEU A 99 6.21 14.31 -3.73
CA LEU A 99 5.29 13.60 -4.63
C LEU A 99 4.32 14.59 -5.29
N ALA A 100 3.68 15.47 -4.51
CA ALA A 100 2.74 16.47 -5.02
C ALA A 100 3.36 17.36 -6.11
N THR A 101 4.60 17.82 -5.92
CA THR A 101 5.31 18.65 -6.92
C THR A 101 5.84 17.85 -8.12
N SER A 102 5.92 16.52 -8.00
CA SER A 102 6.39 15.64 -9.08
C SER A 102 5.25 15.14 -9.96
N ILE A 103 4.00 15.25 -9.50
CA ILE A 103 2.81 14.92 -10.30
C ILE A 103 2.63 15.97 -11.40
N GLY A 104 2.87 15.57 -12.64
CA GLY A 104 2.61 16.38 -13.83
C GLY A 104 1.13 16.35 -14.28
N PRO A 105 0.79 17.13 -15.33
CA PRO A 105 -0.59 17.27 -15.82
C PRO A 105 -1.17 15.98 -16.45
N ALA A 106 -0.32 15.02 -16.81
CA ALA A 106 -0.71 13.71 -17.33
C ALA A 106 0.18 12.64 -16.67
N PRO A 107 -0.29 11.96 -15.61
CA PRO A 107 0.47 10.86 -15.01
C PRO A 107 0.56 9.68 -16.00
N PRO A 108 1.64 8.88 -15.93
CA PRO A 108 1.81 7.70 -16.78
C PRO A 108 0.72 6.64 -16.51
N GLU A 109 0.44 5.80 -17.51
CA GLU A 109 -0.46 4.64 -17.35
C GLU A 109 0.17 3.58 -16.43
N GLY A 110 -0.53 3.17 -15.37
CA GLY A 110 -0.08 2.13 -14.45
C GLY A 110 -0.55 2.36 -13.01
N GLU A 111 0.26 3.06 -12.22
CA GLU A 111 -0.06 3.45 -10.85
C GLU A 111 -0.70 4.85 -10.83
N ASP A 112 -1.74 5.04 -10.01
CA ASP A 112 -2.42 6.33 -9.87
C ASP A 112 -1.70 7.17 -8.79
N PRO A 113 -0.84 8.13 -9.17
CA PRO A 113 -0.05 8.87 -8.19
C PRO A 113 -0.91 9.78 -7.31
N TYR A 114 -2.12 10.13 -7.76
CA TYR A 114 -3.06 10.89 -6.95
C TYR A 114 -3.62 10.04 -5.82
N LEU A 115 -3.85 8.75 -6.06
CA LEU A 115 -4.32 7.83 -5.01
C LEU A 115 -3.24 7.57 -3.96
N GLU A 116 -1.99 7.42 -4.38
CA GLU A 116 -0.85 7.26 -3.45
C GLU A 116 -0.67 8.51 -2.58
N LEU A 117 -0.64 9.70 -3.21
CA LEU A 117 -0.56 10.96 -2.46
C LEU A 117 -1.76 11.15 -1.52
N ALA A 118 -2.96 10.84 -1.99
CA ALA A 118 -4.18 10.94 -1.19
C ALA A 118 -4.15 9.99 0.02
N SER A 119 -3.58 8.79 -0.14
CA SER A 119 -3.37 7.82 0.93
C SER A 119 -2.46 8.40 2.02
N LEU A 120 -1.28 8.90 1.64
CA LEU A 120 -0.35 9.54 2.57
C LEU A 120 -1.00 10.71 3.31
N VAL A 121 -1.60 11.65 2.58
CA VAL A 121 -2.24 12.85 3.15
C VAL A 121 -3.33 12.48 4.15
N ARG A 122 -4.16 11.51 3.80
CA ARG A 122 -5.32 11.12 4.60
C ARG A 122 -4.93 10.36 5.86
N TYR A 123 -4.09 9.33 5.74
CA TYR A 123 -3.80 8.43 6.85
C TYR A 123 -2.67 8.93 7.75
N GLU A 124 -1.73 9.72 7.20
CA GLU A 124 -0.64 10.33 7.97
C GLU A 124 -0.94 11.78 8.38
N HIS A 125 -2.14 12.29 8.05
CA HIS A 125 -2.60 13.63 8.41
C HIS A 125 -1.65 14.75 7.96
N LEU A 126 -1.21 14.67 6.70
CA LEU A 126 -0.30 15.64 6.08
C LEU A 126 -1.07 16.75 5.38
N ASN A 127 -0.41 17.89 5.15
CA ASN A 127 -0.99 19.00 4.41
C ASN A 127 -0.18 19.26 3.14
N VAL A 128 -0.77 19.03 1.97
CA VAL A 128 -0.15 19.33 0.67
C VAL A 128 -1.02 20.30 -0.11
N THR A 129 -0.38 21.18 -0.88
CA THR A 129 -1.07 22.09 -1.80
C THR A 129 -0.96 21.54 -3.22
N LEU A 130 -2.06 20.99 -3.74
CA LEU A 130 -2.16 20.49 -5.11
C LEU A 130 -3.55 20.78 -5.65
N ASP A 131 -3.67 21.76 -6.54
CA ASP A 131 -4.93 22.10 -7.20
C ASP A 131 -5.17 21.16 -8.39
N SER A 132 -5.78 20.01 -8.10
CA SER A 132 -6.08 18.97 -9.08
C SER A 132 -7.45 18.33 -8.82
N PRO A 133 -8.34 18.29 -9.83
CA PRO A 133 -9.58 17.53 -9.75
C PRO A 133 -9.35 16.03 -9.48
N GLN A 134 -8.29 15.46 -10.04
CA GLN A 134 -7.91 14.06 -9.85
C GLN A 134 -7.49 13.79 -8.40
N PHE A 135 -6.71 14.68 -7.81
CA PHE A 135 -6.35 14.59 -6.38
C PHE A 135 -7.59 14.67 -5.48
N SER A 136 -8.47 15.63 -5.74
CA SER A 136 -9.72 15.79 -4.99
C SER A 136 -10.64 14.55 -5.13
N ALA A 137 -10.69 13.94 -6.32
CA ALA A 137 -11.42 12.72 -6.57
C ALA A 137 -10.80 11.52 -5.82
N ALA A 138 -9.47 11.42 -5.76
CA ALA A 138 -8.76 10.37 -5.03
C ALA A 138 -9.05 10.44 -3.51
N ILE A 139 -9.00 11.64 -2.91
CA ILE A 139 -9.39 11.85 -1.51
C ILE A 139 -10.84 11.41 -1.28
N SER A 140 -11.76 11.87 -2.13
CA SER A 140 -13.20 11.52 -2.03
C SER A 140 -13.45 10.02 -2.16
N LYS A 141 -12.67 9.33 -3.02
CA LYS A 141 -12.72 7.89 -3.19
C LYS A 141 -12.29 7.18 -1.90
N LEU A 142 -11.15 7.54 -1.32
CA LEU A 142 -10.67 6.93 -0.07
C LEU A 142 -11.65 7.15 1.08
N GLU A 143 -12.24 8.32 1.19
CA GLU A 143 -13.30 8.59 2.16
C GLU A 143 -14.52 7.70 1.99
N ALA A 144 -14.97 7.48 0.76
CA ALA A 144 -16.10 6.60 0.48
C ALA A 144 -15.77 5.14 0.81
N GLU A 145 -14.57 4.69 0.46
CA GLU A 145 -14.08 3.35 0.80
C GLU A 145 -13.99 3.15 2.32
N ASP A 146 -13.48 4.14 3.07
CA ASP A 146 -13.40 4.07 4.52
C ASP A 146 -14.77 4.01 5.18
N ARG A 147 -15.72 4.84 4.73
CA ARG A 147 -17.11 4.76 5.21
C ARG A 147 -17.69 3.38 4.95
N ASN A 148 -17.42 2.79 3.78
CA ASN A 148 -17.86 1.44 3.46
C ASN A 148 -17.23 0.40 4.39
N ARG A 149 -15.91 0.44 4.59
CA ARG A 149 -15.16 -0.45 5.51
C ARG A 149 -15.68 -0.33 6.94
N GLN A 150 -15.92 0.88 7.43
CA GLN A 150 -16.47 1.14 8.76
C GLN A 150 -17.91 0.62 8.92
N SER A 151 -18.69 0.59 7.84
CA SER A 151 -20.04 0.05 7.84
C SER A 151 -20.09 -1.48 7.70
N ALA A 152 -18.99 -2.11 7.26
CA ALA A 152 -18.93 -3.54 7.02
C ALA A 152 -19.07 -4.30 8.34
N ASN A 153 -20.17 -5.05 8.47
CA ASN A 153 -20.41 -5.90 9.62
C ASN A 153 -20.11 -7.34 9.24
N PHE A 154 -18.85 -7.75 9.37
CA PHE A 154 -18.47 -9.15 9.20
C PHE A 154 -18.60 -9.91 10.52
N ALA A 155 -18.93 -11.20 10.40
CA ALA A 155 -19.00 -12.13 11.51
C ALA A 155 -17.91 -13.20 11.34
N LEU A 156 -17.17 -13.49 12.40
CA LEU A 156 -16.17 -14.55 12.44
C LEU A 156 -16.59 -15.59 13.47
N THR A 157 -16.29 -16.85 13.21
CA THR A 157 -16.48 -17.94 14.18
C THR A 157 -15.13 -18.30 14.77
N ASP A 158 -15.04 -18.30 16.09
CA ASP A 158 -13.81 -18.71 16.78
C ASP A 158 -13.64 -20.23 16.86
N LEU A 159 -12.52 -20.68 17.43
CA LEU A 159 -12.21 -22.10 17.59
C LEU A 159 -13.17 -22.87 18.50
N ASN A 160 -13.98 -22.18 19.30
CA ASN A 160 -15.01 -22.78 20.17
C ASN A 160 -16.39 -22.79 19.50
N GLY A 161 -16.50 -22.36 18.24
CA GLY A 161 -17.77 -22.25 17.52
C GLY A 161 -18.58 -21.01 17.91
N GLN A 162 -18.03 -20.07 18.70
CA GLN A 162 -18.72 -18.83 19.05
C GLN A 162 -18.61 -17.84 17.89
N SER A 163 -19.75 -17.28 17.48
CA SER A 163 -19.79 -16.20 16.50
C SER A 163 -19.49 -14.85 17.15
N TRP A 164 -18.65 -14.06 16.49
CA TRP A 164 -18.19 -12.73 16.86
C TRP A 164 -18.54 -11.75 15.75
N THR A 165 -19.19 -10.63 16.08
CA THR A 165 -19.34 -9.51 15.15
C THR A 165 -18.49 -8.33 15.60
N LEU A 166 -18.08 -7.46 14.67
CA LEU A 166 -17.39 -6.20 15.02
C LEU A 166 -18.22 -5.35 16.00
N LYS A 167 -19.55 -5.39 15.90
CA LYS A 167 -20.46 -4.69 16.83
C LYS A 167 -20.31 -5.17 18.27
N ASP A 168 -20.04 -6.45 18.50
CA ASP A 168 -19.83 -7.04 19.84
C ASP A 168 -18.51 -6.60 20.50
N LEU A 169 -17.60 -6.05 19.69
CA LEU A 169 -16.27 -5.61 20.08
C LEU A 169 -16.17 -4.08 20.23
N LYS A 170 -17.23 -3.34 19.88
CA LYS A 170 -17.25 -1.87 19.98
C LYS A 170 -16.99 -1.42 21.43
N GLY A 171 -16.07 -0.47 21.59
CA GLY A 171 -15.66 0.05 22.91
C GLY A 171 -14.61 -0.80 23.63
N LYS A 172 -14.10 -1.87 23.01
CA LYS A 172 -12.96 -2.64 23.52
C LYS A 172 -11.71 -2.33 22.71
N VAL A 173 -10.55 -2.45 23.36
CA VAL A 173 -9.28 -2.50 22.64
C VAL A 173 -9.13 -3.92 22.09
N VAL A 174 -9.07 -4.03 20.77
CA VAL A 174 -8.98 -5.31 20.05
C VAL A 174 -7.65 -5.36 19.31
N LEU A 175 -6.86 -6.39 19.59
CA LEU A 175 -5.69 -6.71 18.79
C LEU A 175 -6.09 -7.73 17.72
N LEU A 176 -6.10 -7.29 16.45
CA LEU A 176 -6.30 -8.17 15.30
C LEU A 176 -4.93 -8.49 14.69
N ASN A 177 -4.55 -9.76 14.73
CA ASN A 177 -3.29 -10.24 14.15
C ASN A 177 -3.58 -11.34 13.12
N PHE A 178 -3.14 -11.14 11.88
CA PHE A 178 -3.22 -12.14 10.82
C PHE A 178 -1.92 -12.95 10.78
N TRP A 179 -1.97 -14.20 11.21
CA TRP A 179 -0.80 -15.05 11.30
C TRP A 179 -1.07 -16.45 10.75
N ALA A 180 0.00 -17.18 10.50
CA ALA A 180 -0.06 -18.58 10.12
C ALA A 180 0.98 -19.40 10.89
N THR A 181 0.70 -20.68 11.13
CA THR A 181 1.60 -21.57 11.89
C THR A 181 2.97 -21.73 11.25
N TRP A 182 3.05 -21.55 9.93
CA TRP A 182 4.27 -21.63 9.13
C TRP A 182 4.97 -20.27 8.95
N CYS A 183 4.42 -19.16 9.46
CA CYS A 183 5.00 -17.82 9.34
C CYS A 183 6.13 -17.62 10.37
N PRO A 184 7.42 -17.57 9.97
CA PRO A 184 8.52 -17.41 10.91
C PRO A 184 8.53 -16.07 11.69
N PRO A 185 8.26 -14.89 11.09
CA PRO A 185 8.23 -13.65 11.87
C PRO A 185 7.07 -13.65 12.87
N CYS A 186 5.88 -14.11 12.47
CA CYS A 186 4.73 -14.24 13.37
C CYS A 186 5.06 -15.09 14.61
N ARG A 187 5.76 -16.23 14.43
CA ARG A 187 6.19 -17.08 15.55
C ARG A 187 7.17 -16.38 16.49
N LYS A 188 8.05 -15.52 15.95
CA LYS A 188 9.01 -14.75 16.74
C LYS A 188 8.33 -13.68 17.58
N GLU A 189 7.22 -13.11 17.09
CA GLU A 189 6.43 -12.07 17.76
C GLU A 189 5.44 -12.62 18.81
N MET A 190 5.05 -13.89 18.73
CA MET A 190 4.07 -14.50 19.65
C MET A 190 4.38 -14.32 21.15
N PRO A 191 5.64 -14.46 21.63
CA PRO A 191 5.96 -14.21 23.05
C PRO A 191 5.68 -12.76 23.50
N ASP A 192 5.91 -11.79 22.61
CA ASP A 192 5.65 -10.37 22.89
C ASP A 192 4.15 -10.11 22.95
N LEU A 193 3.36 -10.71 22.04
CA LEU A 193 1.91 -10.64 22.07
C LEU A 193 1.29 -11.27 23.32
N GLU A 194 1.84 -12.39 23.79
CA GLU A 194 1.43 -13.02 25.05
C GLU A 194 1.74 -12.11 26.25
N THR A 195 2.91 -11.46 26.25
CA THR A 195 3.30 -10.49 27.28
C THR A 195 2.35 -9.29 27.30
N LEU A 196 2.03 -8.75 26.12
CA LEU A 196 1.07 -7.65 25.94
C LEU A 196 -0.31 -8.04 26.48
N TYR A 197 -0.79 -9.24 26.13
CA TYR A 197 -2.08 -9.74 26.62
C TYR A 197 -2.11 -9.82 28.14
N ARG A 198 -1.10 -10.42 28.77
CA ARG A 198 -1.04 -10.56 30.23
C ARG A 198 -1.07 -9.21 30.95
N ARG A 199 -0.43 -8.19 30.36
CA ARG A 199 -0.37 -6.84 30.92
C ARG A 199 -1.71 -6.12 30.82
N PHE A 200 -2.38 -6.18 29.67
CA PHE A 200 -3.55 -5.35 29.37
C PHE A 200 -4.90 -6.09 29.43
N GLN A 201 -4.93 -7.39 29.73
CA GLN A 201 -6.18 -8.15 29.84
C GLN A 201 -7.15 -7.55 30.87
N SER A 202 -6.65 -6.95 31.96
CA SER A 202 -7.47 -6.28 32.98
C SER A 202 -7.99 -4.92 32.52
N GLU A 203 -7.32 -4.29 31.55
CA GLU A 203 -7.66 -3.00 30.96
C GLU A 203 -8.57 -3.14 29.73
N GLY A 204 -9.02 -4.37 29.43
CA GLY A 204 -9.97 -4.65 28.37
C GLY A 204 -9.35 -5.03 27.03
N LEU A 205 -8.04 -5.29 26.96
CA LEU A 205 -7.42 -5.86 25.76
C LEU A 205 -7.98 -7.27 25.52
N CYS A 206 -8.71 -7.41 24.42
CA CYS A 206 -9.21 -8.70 23.97
C CYS A 206 -8.28 -9.33 22.94
N SER A 207 -7.54 -10.38 23.33
CA SER A 207 -6.86 -11.31 22.41
C SER A 207 -7.63 -12.63 22.23
N ARG A 208 -8.38 -13.02 23.26
CA ARG A 208 -9.36 -14.13 23.29
C ARG A 208 -10.64 -13.58 23.88
N CYS A 209 -11.55 -13.09 23.05
CA CYS A 209 -12.80 -12.60 23.56
C CYS A 209 -13.62 -13.78 24.08
N ARG A 210 -14.04 -13.69 25.34
CA ARG A 210 -15.16 -14.47 25.89
C ARG A 210 -16.26 -13.45 26.16
N ARG A 211 -17.48 -13.70 25.68
CA ARG A 211 -18.59 -12.78 25.87
C ARG A 211 -18.84 -12.71 27.38
N ARG A 212 -18.40 -11.63 28.04
CA ARG A 212 -18.81 -11.38 29.44
C ARG A 212 -20.34 -11.34 29.42
N GLY A 213 -20.95 -12.26 30.15
CA GLY A 213 -22.39 -12.39 30.22
C GLY A 213 -23.04 -11.07 30.62
N ARG A 214 -24.17 -10.77 29.99
CA ARG A 214 -25.19 -9.90 30.59
C ARG A 214 -25.60 -10.57 31.90
N GLN A 215 -25.41 -9.88 33.02
CA GLN A 215 -26.39 -9.92 34.09
C GLN A 215 -27.37 -8.78 33.83
#